data_AF-A0A6N9NZX8-F1
#
_entry.id   AF-A0A6N9NZX8-F1
#
_cell.length_a   1.000
_cell.length_b   1.000
_cell.length_c   1.000
_cell.angle_alpha   90.00
_cell.angle_beta   90.00
_cell.angle_gamma   90.00
#
_symmetry.space_group_name_H-M   'P 1'
#
loop_
_entity.id
_entity.type
_entity.pdbx_description
1 polymer ?
#
loop_
_entity_poly.entity_id
_entity_poly.type
_entity_poly.pdbx_seq_one_letter_code
_entity_poly.pdbx_strand_id
1 'polypeptide(L)'
;MISMEAYSDITCFLGLAAVPVSIVAGIVHAAWKRTPRYLWLFGCIAGYCFFTSLIHLDFSLSYDDISSPNYEIYEDWNLYRFILSDVKRLIFWLGIGVLNYFAFVRQNKWIRRLCILAGGIAIILFLAIMVLCRVTTVDVPAHNF
;
A
#
# COMPACT_ATOMS: atom_id res chain seq x y z
N MET A 1 -9.83 24.38 7.67
CA MET A 1 -9.03 23.28 8.25
C MET A 1 -9.62 21.99 7.71
N ILE A 2 -8.86 21.16 7.01
CA ILE A 2 -9.37 19.87 6.50
C ILE A 2 -9.53 18.92 7.70
N SER A 3 -10.70 18.28 7.84
CA SER A 3 -10.91 17.26 8.87
C SER A 3 -10.13 15.99 8.53
N MET A 4 -9.83 15.17 9.55
CA MET A 4 -9.08 13.94 9.35
C MET A 4 -9.83 12.94 8.46
N GLU A 5 -11.13 12.83 8.66
CA GLU A 5 -12.06 12.09 7.79
C GLU A 5 -11.98 12.56 6.34
N ALA A 6 -12.11 13.87 6.09
CA ALA A 6 -12.07 14.41 4.73
C ALA A 6 -10.70 14.17 4.06
N TYR A 7 -9.60 14.29 4.80
CA TYR A 7 -8.28 13.92 4.29
C TYR A 7 -8.21 12.43 3.92
N SER A 8 -8.78 11.56 4.77
CA SER A 8 -8.79 10.12 4.54
C SER A 8 -9.59 9.74 3.30
N ASP A 9 -10.81 10.26 3.16
CA ASP A 9 -11.69 10.01 2.02
C ASP A 9 -11.04 10.44 0.71
N ILE A 10 -10.53 11.68 0.66
CA ILE A 10 -9.86 12.21 -0.54
C ILE A 10 -8.68 11.31 -0.91
N THR A 11 -7.86 10.93 0.07
CA THR A 11 -6.66 10.10 -0.18
C THR A 11 -7.05 8.68 -0.62
N CYS A 12 -8.13 8.12 -0.07
CA CYS A 12 -8.70 6.84 -0.48
C CYS A 12 -9.18 6.86 -1.93
N PHE A 13 -10.04 7.82 -2.30
CA PHE A 13 -10.56 7.94 -3.66
C PHE A 13 -9.46 8.25 -4.68
N LEU A 14 -8.51 9.12 -4.32
CA LEU A 14 -7.37 9.44 -5.16
C LEU A 14 -6.51 8.20 -5.41
N GLY A 15 -6.23 7.42 -4.35
CA GLY A 15 -5.49 6.17 -4.47
C GLY A 15 -6.22 5.16 -5.36
N LEU A 16 -7.53 4.94 -5.16
CA LEU A 16 -8.34 4.02 -5.96
C LEU A 16 -8.39 4.42 -7.43
N ALA A 17 -8.51 5.72 -7.71
CA ALA A 17 -8.50 6.25 -9.07
C ALA A 17 -7.10 6.17 -9.72
N ALA A 18 -6.03 6.34 -8.93
CA ALA A 18 -4.66 6.29 -9.43
C ALA A 18 -4.19 4.88 -9.81
N VAL A 19 -4.76 3.82 -9.22
CA VAL A 19 -4.44 2.42 -9.56
C VAL A 19 -4.69 2.12 -11.05
N PRO A 20 -5.91 2.26 -11.60
CA PRO A 20 -6.17 1.99 -13.02
C PRO A 20 -5.40 2.93 -13.93
N VAL A 21 -5.22 4.21 -13.54
CA VAL A 21 -4.41 5.17 -14.30
C VAL A 21 -2.96 4.68 -14.42
N SER A 22 -2.37 4.20 -13.33
CA SER A 22 -1.00 3.67 -13.34
C SER A 22 -0.89 2.41 -14.22
N ILE A 23 -1.87 1.51 -14.15
CA ILE A 23 -1.90 0.29 -14.98
C ILE A 23 -1.98 0.66 -16.46
N VAL A 24 -2.92 1.54 -16.84
CA VAL A 24 -3.08 2.00 -18.23
C VAL A 24 -1.81 2.70 -18.71
N ALA A 25 -1.22 3.58 -17.89
CA ALA A 25 0.03 4.26 -18.22
C ALA A 25 1.18 3.25 -18.46
N GLY A 26 1.25 2.18 -17.67
CA GLY A 26 2.22 1.11 -17.86
C GLY A 26 2.02 0.35 -19.17
N ILE A 27 0.78 0.00 -19.51
CA ILE A 27 0.43 -0.67 -20.77
C ILE A 27 0.79 0.21 -21.97
N VAL A 28 0.39 1.48 -21.94
CA VAL A 28 0.69 2.45 -23.01
C VAL A 28 2.20 2.62 -23.17
N HIS A 29 2.93 2.76 -22.07
CA HIS A 29 4.39 2.87 -22.10
C HIS A 29 5.04 1.61 -22.71
N ALA A 30 4.60 0.41 -22.31
CA ALA A 30 5.13 -0.85 -22.83
C ALA A 30 4.85 -1.01 -24.32
N ALA A 31 3.65 -0.64 -24.78
CA ALA A 31 3.28 -0.66 -26.19
C ALA A 31 4.11 0.33 -27.01
N TRP A 32 4.27 1.57 -26.52
CA TRP A 32 5.04 2.62 -27.20
C TRP A 32 6.52 2.25 -27.31
N LYS A 33 7.15 1.88 -26.19
CA LYS A 33 8.59 1.61 -26.14
C LYS A 33 8.94 0.18 -26.56
N ARG A 34 7.94 -0.65 -26.87
CA ARG A 34 8.06 -2.08 -27.19
C ARG A 34 8.95 -2.83 -26.20
N THR A 35 8.92 -2.44 -24.93
CA THR A 35 9.75 -3.03 -23.89
C THR A 35 9.01 -3.10 -22.56
N PRO A 36 8.97 -4.28 -21.92
CA PRO A 36 8.40 -4.44 -20.59
C PRO A 36 9.36 -4.00 -19.48
N ARG A 37 10.59 -3.53 -19.81
CA ARG A 37 11.68 -3.30 -18.86
C ARG A 37 11.35 -2.32 -17.73
N TYR A 38 10.35 -1.45 -17.93
CA TYR A 38 9.95 -0.42 -16.98
C TYR A 38 8.53 -0.62 -16.41
N LEU A 39 7.85 -1.74 -16.74
CA LEU A 39 6.51 -2.02 -16.22
C LEU A 39 6.47 -2.10 -14.68
N TRP A 40 7.57 -2.50 -14.05
CA TRP A 40 7.68 -2.56 -12.60
C TRP A 40 7.54 -1.19 -11.93
N LEU A 41 7.87 -0.07 -12.59
CA LEU A 41 7.67 1.28 -12.04
C LEU A 41 6.18 1.57 -11.86
N PHE A 42 5.39 1.28 -12.89
CA PHE A 42 3.93 1.43 -12.86
C PHE A 42 3.29 0.45 -11.88
N GLY A 43 3.86 -0.75 -11.74
CA GLY A 43 3.48 -1.69 -10.68
C GLY A 43 3.73 -1.15 -9.27
N CYS A 44 4.88 -0.51 -9.03
CA CYS A 44 5.18 0.12 -7.74
C CYS A 44 4.25 1.31 -7.44
N ILE A 45 3.96 2.14 -8.43
CA ILE A 45 3.01 3.26 -8.27
C ILE A 45 1.60 2.72 -7.98
N ALA A 46 1.14 1.73 -8.75
CA ALA A 46 -0.17 1.12 -8.53
C ALA A 46 -0.25 0.45 -7.15
N GLY A 47 0.80 -0.25 -6.73
CA GLY A 47 0.90 -0.85 -5.40
C GLY A 47 0.82 0.19 -4.29
N TYR A 48 1.62 1.26 -4.36
CA TYR A 48 1.55 2.36 -3.40
C TYR A 48 0.14 2.95 -3.29
N CYS A 49 -0.50 3.27 -4.42
CA CYS A 49 -1.85 3.83 -4.46
C CYS A 49 -2.89 2.87 -3.87
N PHE A 50 -2.80 1.58 -4.23
CA PHE A 50 -3.71 0.55 -3.74
C PHE A 50 -3.63 0.38 -2.22
N PHE A 51 -2.42 0.22 -1.68
CA PHE A 51 -2.24 0.02 -0.24
C PHE A 51 -2.52 1.26 0.59
N THR A 52 -2.24 2.44 0.05
CA THR A 52 -2.66 3.70 0.67
C THR A 52 -4.18 3.74 0.77
N SER A 53 -4.90 3.40 -0.31
CA SER A 53 -6.37 3.34 -0.30
C SER A 53 -6.91 2.35 0.72
N LEU A 54 -6.32 1.15 0.82
CA LEU A 54 -6.76 0.14 1.77
C LEU A 54 -6.64 0.60 3.22
N ILE A 55 -5.55 1.30 3.59
CA ILE A 55 -5.39 1.79 4.96
C ILE A 55 -6.34 2.95 5.26
N HIS A 56 -6.58 3.84 4.30
CA HIS A 56 -7.55 4.90 4.48
C HIS A 56 -8.99 4.38 4.55
N LEU A 57 -9.31 3.32 3.80
CA LEU A 57 -10.58 2.62 3.91
C LEU A 57 -10.71 1.94 5.29
N ASP A 58 -9.67 1.24 5.75
CA ASP A 58 -9.64 0.60 7.07
C ASP A 58 -9.81 1.61 8.21
N PHE A 59 -9.14 2.76 8.11
CA PHE A 59 -9.34 3.87 9.03
C PHE A 59 -10.78 4.35 9.03
N SER A 60 -11.35 4.64 7.86
CA SER A 60 -12.70 5.22 7.78
C SER A 60 -13.75 4.25 8.35
N LEU A 61 -13.61 2.95 8.05
CA LEU A 61 -14.45 1.91 8.64
C LEU A 61 -14.27 1.77 10.15
N SER A 62 -13.04 1.90 10.64
CA SER A 62 -12.72 1.71 12.06
C SER A 62 -12.97 2.94 12.91
N TYR A 63 -12.97 4.13 12.33
CA TYR A 63 -13.25 5.38 13.02
C TYR A 63 -14.75 5.60 13.22
N ASP A 64 -15.57 5.18 12.25
CA ASP A 64 -17.03 5.27 12.33
C ASP A 64 -17.66 4.21 13.26
N ASP A 65 -16.96 3.10 13.51
CA ASP A 65 -17.44 1.99 14.34
C ASP A 65 -16.56 1.77 15.57
N ILE A 66 -17.06 2.20 16.74
CA ILE A 66 -16.37 2.04 18.03
C ILE A 66 -16.18 0.57 18.44
N SER A 67 -16.95 -0.34 17.86
CA SER A 67 -16.81 -1.78 18.06
C SER A 67 -15.75 -2.41 17.14
N SER A 68 -15.18 -1.62 16.22
CA SER A 68 -14.07 -2.07 15.39
C SER A 68 -12.85 -2.38 16.28
N PRO A 69 -12.21 -3.54 16.11
CA PRO A 69 -10.99 -3.88 16.85
C PRO A 69 -9.82 -2.94 16.54
N ASN A 70 -9.92 -2.15 15.46
CA ASN A 70 -8.93 -1.16 15.09
C ASN A 70 -9.29 0.26 15.56
N TYR A 71 -10.45 0.49 16.20
CA TYR A 71 -10.87 1.83 16.68
C TYR A 71 -9.85 2.40 17.68
N GLU A 72 -9.45 1.61 18.69
CA GLU A 72 -8.47 2.03 19.71
C GLU A 72 -7.12 2.45 19.11
N ILE A 73 -6.75 1.89 17.95
CA ILE A 73 -5.51 2.25 17.27
C ILE A 73 -5.61 3.66 16.72
N TYR A 74 -6.77 4.07 16.21
CA TYR A 74 -6.98 5.31 15.47
C TYR A 74 -7.67 6.43 16.26
N GLU A 75 -8.25 6.14 17.42
CA GLU A 75 -8.94 7.11 18.28
C GLU A 75 -8.05 8.30 18.66
N ASP A 76 -6.78 8.03 18.98
CA ASP A 76 -5.77 9.05 19.35
C ASP A 76 -4.97 9.59 18.15
N TRP A 77 -5.31 9.19 16.93
CA TRP A 77 -4.57 9.67 15.76
C TRP A 77 -4.97 11.10 15.41
N ASN A 78 -3.96 11.91 15.12
CA ASN A 78 -4.13 13.22 14.53
C ASN A 78 -3.70 13.22 13.06
N LEU A 79 -4.07 14.28 12.34
CA LEU A 79 -3.73 14.44 10.93
C LEU A 79 -2.22 14.31 10.65
N TYR A 80 -1.37 14.73 11.60
CA TYR A 80 0.08 14.55 11.52
C TYR A 80 0.50 13.07 11.52
N ARG A 81 -0.07 12.24 12.39
CA ARG A 81 0.19 10.79 12.42
C ARG A 81 -0.26 10.11 11.12
N PHE A 82 -1.37 10.59 10.54
CA PHE A 82 -1.83 10.16 9.21
C PHE A 82 -0.82 10.43 8.11
N ILE A 83 -0.38 11.68 7.97
CA ILE A 83 0.63 12.09 6.99
C ILE A 83 1.93 11.32 7.22
N LEU A 84 2.36 11.13 8.47
CA LEU A 84 3.56 10.38 8.78
C LEU A 84 3.45 8.90 8.36
N SER A 85 2.25 8.31 8.52
CA SER A 85 1.93 6.96 8.06
C SER A 85 2.02 6.86 6.53
N ASP A 86 1.48 7.84 5.81
CA ASP A 86 1.61 7.96 4.35
C ASP A 86 3.06 8.09 3.89
N VAL A 87 3.85 8.93 4.56
CA VAL A 87 5.28 9.12 4.25
C VAL A 87 6.06 7.84 4.46
N LYS A 88 5.80 7.10 5.55
CA LYS A 88 6.43 5.79 5.79
C LYS A 88 6.11 4.79 4.68
N ARG A 89 4.84 4.73 4.25
CA ARG A 89 4.41 3.90 3.11
C ARG A 89 5.10 4.32 1.82
N LEU A 90 5.19 5.62 1.56
CA LEU A 90 5.86 6.16 0.37
C LEU A 90 7.33 5.75 0.34
N ILE A 91 8.05 5.91 1.47
CA ILE A 91 9.46 5.49 1.60
C ILE A 91 9.60 3.98 1.37
N PHE A 92 8.68 3.17 1.92
CA PHE A 92 8.69 1.73 1.73
C PHE A 92 8.53 1.33 0.25
N TRP A 93 7.53 1.89 -0.44
CA TRP A 93 7.28 1.63 -1.86
C TRP A 93 8.39 2.18 -2.76
N LEU A 94 8.97 3.32 -2.40
CA LEU A 94 10.15 3.87 -3.08
C LEU A 94 11.36 2.93 -2.91
N GLY A 95 11.54 2.35 -1.72
CA GLY A 95 12.54 1.31 -1.46
C GLY A 95 12.36 0.08 -2.36
N ILE A 96 11.14 -0.43 -2.49
CA ILE A 96 10.81 -1.53 -3.42
C ILE A 96 11.14 -1.13 -4.87
N GLY A 97 10.80 0.09 -5.27
CA GLY A 97 11.13 0.62 -6.60
C GLY A 97 12.64 0.65 -6.85
N VAL A 98 13.43 1.15 -5.90
CA VAL A 98 14.90 1.18 -6.00
C VAL A 98 15.49 -0.23 -6.07
N LEU A 99 14.98 -1.17 -5.27
CA LEU A 99 15.41 -2.57 -5.34
C LEU A 99 15.10 -3.20 -6.69
N ASN A 100 13.91 -2.94 -7.24
CA ASN A 100 13.52 -3.40 -8.58
C ASN A 100 14.38 -2.77 -9.68
N TYR A 101 14.74 -1.49 -9.55
CA TYR A 101 15.68 -0.84 -10.46
C TYR A 101 17.02 -1.60 -10.49
N PHE A 102 17.60 -1.90 -9.32
CA PHE A 102 18.84 -2.67 -9.27
C PHE A 102 18.66 -4.09 -9.82
N ALA A 103 17.53 -4.74 -9.58
CA ALA A 103 17.25 -6.09 -10.05
C ALA A 103 17.10 -6.20 -11.59
N PHE A 104 16.41 -5.24 -12.21
CA PHE A 104 16.06 -5.29 -13.64
C PHE A 104 17.01 -4.50 -14.54
N VAL A 105 17.65 -3.44 -14.03
CA VAL A 105 18.53 -2.57 -14.83
C VAL A 105 20.00 -3.00 -14.70
N ARG A 106 20.46 -3.32 -13.49
CA ARG A 106 21.85 -3.73 -13.24
C ARG A 106 21.93 -5.26 -13.36
N GLN A 107 22.33 -5.77 -14.53
CA GLN A 107 22.31 -7.19 -14.94
C GLN A 107 23.21 -8.15 -14.13
N ASN A 108 23.54 -7.85 -12.88
CA ASN A 108 24.29 -8.76 -12.02
C ASN A 108 23.37 -9.87 -11.49
N LYS A 109 23.57 -11.11 -11.94
CA LYS A 109 22.67 -12.26 -11.70
C LYS A 109 22.46 -12.55 -10.20
N TRP A 110 23.46 -12.31 -9.36
CA TRP A 110 23.38 -12.55 -7.91
C TRP A 110 22.54 -11.48 -7.19
N ILE A 111 22.81 -10.21 -7.47
CA ILE A 111 22.05 -9.08 -6.91
C ILE A 111 20.59 -9.17 -7.34
N ARG A 112 20.33 -9.53 -8.60
CA ARG A 112 18.97 -9.73 -9.11
C ARG A 112 18.20 -10.78 -8.31
N ARG A 113 18.80 -11.94 -8.02
CA ARG A 113 18.14 -12.99 -7.23
C ARG A 113 17.85 -12.54 -5.80
N LEU A 114 18.81 -11.88 -5.14
CA LEU A 114 18.63 -11.36 -3.78
C LEU A 114 17.54 -10.28 -3.72
N CYS A 115 17.51 -9.35 -4.68
CA CYS A 115 16.48 -8.30 -4.71
C CYS A 115 15.09 -8.84 -5.02
N ILE A 116 14.95 -9.84 -5.90
CA ILE A 116 13.66 -10.49 -6.17
C ILE A 116 13.18 -11.25 -4.92
N LEU A 117 14.07 -11.97 -4.25
CA LEU A 117 13.74 -12.70 -3.03
C LEU A 117 13.33 -11.73 -1.91
N ALA A 118 14.09 -10.66 -1.72
CA ALA A 118 13.81 -9.63 -0.71
C ALA A 118 12.49 -8.89 -0.99
N GLY A 119 12.24 -8.50 -2.25
CA GLY A 119 10.97 -7.87 -2.64
C GLY A 119 9.78 -8.82 -2.49
N GLY A 120 9.93 -10.08 -2.90
CA GLY A 120 8.90 -11.11 -2.73
C GLY A 120 8.59 -11.37 -1.26
N ILE A 121 9.62 -11.54 -0.43
CA ILE A 121 9.47 -11.70 1.02
C ILE A 121 8.79 -10.49 1.65
N ALA A 122 9.17 -9.27 1.27
CA ALA A 122 8.53 -8.05 1.78
C ALA A 122 7.04 -7.97 1.41
N ILE A 123 6.68 -8.33 0.18
CA ILE A 123 5.28 -8.38 -0.27
C ILE A 123 4.50 -9.47 0.47
N ILE A 124 5.07 -10.67 0.63
CA ILE A 124 4.45 -11.78 1.34
C ILE A 124 4.24 -11.42 2.82
N LEU A 125 5.25 -10.84 3.49
CA LEU A 125 5.14 -10.37 4.87
C LEU A 125 4.05 -9.31 5.00
N PHE A 126 3.99 -8.37 4.06
CA PHE A 126 3.00 -7.31 4.09
C PHE A 126 1.58 -7.82 3.84
N LEU A 127 1.39 -8.74 2.89
CA LEU A 127 0.12 -9.42 2.68
C LEU A 127 -0.27 -10.29 3.89
N ALA A 128 0.69 -10.99 4.49
CA ALA A 128 0.45 -11.80 5.68
C ALA A 128 0.02 -10.93 6.86
N ILE A 129 0.66 -9.77 7.08
CA ILE A 129 0.23 -8.80 8.11
C ILE A 129 -1.19 -8.30 7.82
N MET A 130 -1.51 -7.94 6.58
CA MET A 130 -2.87 -7.50 6.21
C MET A 130 -3.92 -8.59 6.43
N VAL A 131 -3.60 -9.85 6.10
CA VAL A 131 -4.50 -11.00 6.33
C VAL A 131 -4.61 -11.31 7.82
N LEU A 132 -3.52 -11.30 8.57
CA LEU A 132 -3.52 -11.50 10.02
C LEU A 132 -4.37 -10.42 10.70
N CYS A 133 -4.20 -9.15 10.35
CA CYS A 133 -5.03 -8.05 10.85
C CYS A 133 -6.51 -8.30 10.56
N ARG A 134 -6.87 -8.81 9.37
CA ARG A 134 -8.27 -9.17 9.05
C ARG A 134 -8.77 -10.39 9.81
N VAL A 135 -7.97 -11.46 9.96
CA VAL A 135 -8.38 -12.68 10.67
C VAL A 135 -8.58 -12.39 12.16
N THR A 136 -7.72 -11.58 12.78
CA THR A 136 -7.90 -11.14 14.17
C THR A 136 -9.16 -10.30 14.39
N THR A 137 -9.71 -9.67 13.34
CA THR A 137 -11.00 -8.96 13.45
C THR A 137 -12.22 -9.89 13.41
N VAL A 138 -12.07 -11.12 12.90
CA VAL A 138 -13.18 -12.09 12.75
C VAL A 138 -13.27 -13.01 13.97
N ASP A 139 -12.17 -13.23 14.69
CA ASP A 139 -12.09 -14.20 15.79
C ASP A 139 -12.39 -13.62 17.19
N VAL A 140 -12.81 -12.35 17.33
CA VAL A 140 -13.36 -11.87 18.61
C VAL A 140 -14.78 -12.44 18.72
N PRO A 141 -15.02 -13.48 19.55
CA PRO A 141 -16.35 -14.02 19.70
C PRO A 141 -17.18 -12.96 20.43
N ALA A 142 -18.34 -12.65 19.88
CA ALA A 142 -19.42 -11.99 20.59
C ALA A 142 -19.89 -12.91 21.75
N HIS A 143 -19.13 -12.93 22.84
CA HIS A 143 -19.56 -13.50 24.11
C HIS A 143 -19.20 -12.51 25.20
N ASN A 144 -20.13 -11.60 25.47
CA ASN A 144 -20.54 -11.21 26.81
C ASN A 144 -21.96 -10.63 26.69
N PHE A 145 -22.94 -11.47 27.05
CA PHE A 145 -24.15 -11.02 27.72
C PHE A 145 -23.79 -10.61 29.14
#